data_AF-A0A2A2KLU5-F1
#
_entry.id   AF-A0A2A2KLU5-F1
#
_cell.length_a   1.000
_cell.length_b   1.000
_cell.length_c   1.000
_cell.angle_alpha   90.00
_cell.angle_beta   90.00
_cell.angle_gamma   90.00
#
_symmetry.space_group_name_H-M   'P 1'
#
loop_
_entity.id
_entity.type
_entity.pdbx_description
1 polymer ?
#
loop_
_entity_poly.entity_id
_entity_poly.type
_entity_poly.pdbx_seq_one_letter_code
_entity_poly.pdbx_strand_id
1 'polypeptide(L)'
;MKYSYGSGTWKFEEGKPTVTNFARILFDLHPKLLDQDDAFLCALVAPLLDESAKFDDDEMAKLPLRLQYFEGKREQNQEIRQAIIEALYQLCATKFGRESLRSKGIYPALRELDKSQQAVDRNEQEKQDDKPKMQAIGVLGGEEEHTLHALIGILIRYESEMDIDPNLDTIRSLS
;
A
#
# COMPACT_ATOMS: atom_id res chain seq x y z
N MET A 1 10.78 -1.34 -35.59
CA MET A 1 10.26 -2.50 -36.35
C MET A 1 8.77 -2.30 -36.55
N LYS A 2 8.22 -2.35 -37.78
CA LYS A 2 6.79 -2.11 -38.04
C LYS A 2 6.08 -3.44 -38.34
N TYR A 3 5.05 -3.78 -37.58
CA TYR A 3 4.07 -4.81 -37.96
C TYR A 3 2.71 -4.14 -38.12
N SER A 4 1.99 -4.53 -39.18
CA SER A 4 0.66 -4.02 -39.51
C SER A 4 -0.30 -5.20 -39.57
N TYR A 5 -1.30 -5.20 -38.69
CA TYR A 5 -2.56 -5.91 -38.90
C TYR A 5 -3.67 -5.01 -38.36
N GLY A 6 -4.66 -4.72 -39.21
CA GLY A 6 -5.83 -3.93 -38.86
C GLY A 6 -5.62 -2.42 -39.03
N SER A 7 -6.61 -1.79 -39.65
CA SER A 7 -6.69 -0.37 -40.02
C SER A 7 -6.76 0.57 -38.82
N GLY A 8 -5.65 0.69 -38.09
CA GLY A 8 -5.42 1.69 -37.06
C GLY A 8 -3.94 2.03 -37.01
N THR A 9 -3.56 3.18 -37.54
CA THR A 9 -2.17 3.67 -37.48
C THR A 9 -1.90 4.22 -36.08
N TRP A 10 -1.50 3.34 -35.15
CA TRP A 10 -0.96 3.78 -33.87
C TRP A 10 0.48 4.24 -34.08
N LYS A 11 0.70 5.56 -34.03
CA LYS A 11 2.05 6.10 -33.93
C LYS A 11 2.47 6.01 -32.46
N PHE A 12 3.35 5.06 -32.16
CA PHE A 12 4.13 5.13 -30.93
C PHE A 12 5.18 6.22 -31.14
N GLU A 13 4.95 7.38 -30.55
CA GLU A 13 6.02 8.36 -30.35
C GLU A 13 7.01 7.76 -29.35
N GLU A 14 8.25 7.59 -29.78
CA GLU A 14 9.39 7.20 -28.93
C GLU A 14 9.76 8.38 -28.01
N GLY A 15 8.85 8.74 -27.11
CA GLY A 15 9.14 9.58 -25.95
C GLY A 15 9.36 8.66 -24.76
N LYS A 16 10.60 8.52 -24.28
CA LYS A 16 10.84 7.94 -22.96
C LYS A 16 9.94 8.68 -21.97
N PRO A 17 9.13 8.00 -21.13
CA PRO A 17 8.31 8.68 -20.16
C PRO A 17 9.25 9.48 -19.25
N THR A 18 9.27 10.79 -19.43
CA THR A 18 9.94 11.71 -18.53
C THR A 18 9.20 11.64 -17.20
N VAL A 19 9.90 11.80 -16.07
CA VAL A 19 9.35 11.63 -14.71
C VAL A 19 8.05 12.45 -14.52
N THR A 20 7.94 13.58 -15.20
CA THR A 20 6.77 14.45 -15.30
C THR A 20 5.50 13.75 -15.83
N ASN A 21 5.63 12.88 -16.84
CA ASN A 21 4.49 12.16 -17.42
C ASN A 21 3.94 11.09 -16.47
N PHE A 22 4.80 10.43 -15.69
CA PHE A 22 4.35 9.40 -14.76
C PHE A 22 3.57 9.99 -13.58
N ALA A 23 4.06 11.09 -12.99
CA ALA A 23 3.34 11.79 -11.93
C ALA A 23 1.97 12.32 -12.40
N ARG A 24 1.90 12.81 -13.65
CA ARG A 24 0.65 13.25 -14.29
C ARG A 24 -0.35 12.10 -14.45
N ILE A 25 0.10 10.94 -14.93
CA ILE A 25 -0.72 9.74 -15.08
C ILE A 25 -1.31 9.30 -13.74
N LEU A 26 -0.50 9.26 -12.68
CA LEU A 26 -0.98 8.90 -11.34
C LEU A 26 -2.04 9.88 -10.82
N PHE A 27 -1.84 11.19 -11.02
CA PHE A 27 -2.79 12.22 -10.59
C PHE A 27 -4.17 12.04 -11.25
N ASP A 28 -4.21 11.65 -12.52
CA ASP A 28 -5.46 11.43 -13.25
C ASP A 28 -6.10 10.05 -13.00
N LEU A 29 -5.31 9.06 -12.55
CA LEU A 29 -5.77 7.68 -12.30
C LEU A 29 -6.25 7.44 -10.87
N HIS A 30 -5.60 8.01 -9.84
CA HIS A 30 -5.97 7.73 -8.45
C HIS A 30 -7.44 8.08 -8.15
N PRO A 31 -8.02 9.19 -8.65
CA PRO A 31 -9.45 9.47 -8.48
C PRO A 31 -10.38 8.46 -9.15
N LYS A 32 -9.93 7.79 -10.22
CA LYS A 32 -10.72 6.76 -10.91
C LYS A 32 -10.63 5.41 -10.21
N LEU A 33 -9.47 5.09 -9.64
CA LEU A 33 -9.24 3.85 -8.89
C LEU A 33 -9.83 3.90 -7.47
N LEU A 34 -9.81 5.08 -6.84
CA LEU A 34 -10.33 5.34 -5.50
C LEU A 34 -11.65 6.11 -5.59
N ASP A 35 -12.54 5.62 -6.44
CA ASP A 35 -13.86 6.19 -6.64
C ASP A 35 -14.77 6.00 -5.42
N GLN A 36 -16.06 6.32 -5.56
CA GLN A 36 -17.04 6.25 -4.49
C GLN A 36 -17.58 4.83 -4.24
N ASP A 37 -17.46 3.89 -5.18
CA ASP A 37 -17.94 2.51 -4.99
C ASP A 37 -16.97 1.68 -4.14
N ASP A 38 -15.73 2.17 -3.97
CA ASP A 38 -14.68 1.51 -3.20
C ASP A 38 -14.35 0.10 -3.66
N ALA A 39 -14.91 -0.38 -4.77
CA ALA A 39 -14.81 -1.78 -5.17
C ALA A 39 -13.36 -2.20 -5.39
N PHE A 40 -12.57 -1.36 -6.05
CA PHE A 40 -11.15 -1.60 -6.27
C PHE A 40 -10.37 -1.61 -4.95
N LEU A 41 -10.59 -0.62 -4.09
CA LEU A 41 -9.91 -0.55 -2.79
C LEU A 41 -10.29 -1.74 -1.90
N CYS A 42 -11.56 -2.12 -1.87
CA CYS A 42 -12.04 -3.29 -1.13
C CYS A 42 -11.38 -4.57 -1.62
N ALA A 43 -11.26 -4.75 -2.94
CA ALA A 43 -10.62 -5.92 -3.53
C ALA A 43 -9.12 -6.01 -3.17
N LEU A 44 -8.43 -4.87 -3.04
CA LEU A 44 -7.05 -4.84 -2.57
C LEU A 44 -6.93 -5.13 -1.07
N VAL A 45 -7.81 -4.58 -0.25
CA VAL A 45 -7.66 -4.61 1.22
C VAL A 45 -8.21 -5.89 1.83
N ALA A 46 -9.28 -6.48 1.27
CA ALA A 46 -9.89 -7.70 1.79
C ALA A 46 -8.87 -8.86 1.96
N PRO A 47 -7.96 -9.14 1.00
CA PRO A 47 -6.91 -10.15 1.18
C PRO A 47 -5.91 -9.87 2.31
N LEU A 48 -5.82 -8.63 2.80
CA LEU A 48 -4.95 -8.26 3.93
C LEU A 48 -5.65 -8.38 5.28
N LEU A 49 -6.99 -8.35 5.29
CA LEU A 49 -7.81 -8.45 6.49
C LEU A 49 -7.97 -9.87 6.97
N ASP A 50 -8.25 -10.00 8.26
CA ASP A 50 -8.51 -11.28 8.92
C ASP A 50 -9.65 -11.10 9.92
N GLU A 51 -10.44 -12.14 10.16
CA GLU A 51 -11.53 -12.17 11.15
C GLU A 51 -11.06 -11.78 12.56
N SER A 52 -9.77 -11.99 12.88
CA SER A 52 -9.17 -11.65 14.16
C SER A 52 -8.78 -10.17 14.32
N ALA A 53 -8.89 -9.37 13.25
CA ALA A 53 -8.50 -7.97 13.25
C ALA A 53 -9.39 -7.16 14.21
N LYS A 54 -8.76 -6.37 15.09
CA LYS A 54 -9.46 -5.56 16.08
C LYS A 54 -9.51 -4.11 15.64
N PHE A 55 -10.71 -3.67 15.29
CA PHE A 55 -11.04 -2.27 15.04
C PHE A 55 -11.89 -1.74 16.20
N ASP A 56 -11.64 -0.51 16.62
CA ASP A 56 -12.60 0.21 17.45
C ASP A 56 -13.81 0.69 16.63
N ASP A 57 -14.84 1.21 17.30
CA ASP A 57 -16.08 1.61 16.65
C ASP A 57 -15.88 2.74 15.61
N ASP A 58 -14.95 3.68 15.89
CA ASP A 58 -14.65 4.81 15.00
C ASP A 58 -13.84 4.35 13.76
N GLU A 59 -12.93 3.40 13.95
CA GLU A 59 -12.16 2.76 12.88
C GLU A 59 -13.06 1.91 11.99
N MET A 60 -13.97 1.13 12.59
CA MET A 60 -14.95 0.32 11.86
C MET A 60 -15.88 1.19 11.02
N ALA A 61 -16.37 2.30 11.57
CA ALA A 61 -17.26 3.22 10.87
C ALA A 61 -16.61 3.88 9.63
N LYS A 62 -15.29 4.01 9.61
CA LYS A 62 -14.53 4.58 8.49
C LYS A 62 -14.26 3.58 7.36
N LEU A 63 -14.28 2.29 7.64
CA LEU A 63 -14.04 1.28 6.61
C LEU A 63 -15.15 1.31 5.55
N PRO A 64 -14.82 1.04 4.27
CA PRO A 64 -15.82 0.80 3.25
C PRO A 64 -16.81 -0.26 3.70
N LEU A 65 -18.10 -0.08 3.38
CA LEU A 65 -19.19 -0.93 3.88
C LEU A 65 -18.96 -2.43 3.66
N ARG A 66 -18.30 -2.81 2.56
CA ARG A 66 -17.98 -4.21 2.22
C ARG A 66 -16.92 -4.85 3.13
N LEU A 67 -16.12 -4.04 3.82
CA LEU A 67 -15.05 -4.48 4.72
C LEU A 67 -15.45 -4.39 6.19
N GLN A 68 -16.59 -3.76 6.51
CA GLN A 68 -17.09 -3.72 7.87
C GLN A 68 -17.52 -5.12 8.30
N TYR A 69 -17.14 -5.52 9.52
CA TYR A 69 -17.41 -6.85 10.07
C TYR A 69 -16.99 -8.00 9.14
N PHE A 70 -15.83 -7.86 8.50
CA PHE A 70 -15.30 -8.86 7.58
C PHE A 70 -15.01 -10.20 8.30
N GLU A 71 -15.64 -11.28 7.82
CA GLU A 71 -15.49 -12.64 8.36
C GLU A 71 -14.50 -13.51 7.55
N GLY A 72 -13.79 -12.91 6.60
CA GLY A 72 -12.83 -13.63 5.76
C GLY A 72 -11.48 -13.84 6.45
N LYS A 73 -10.60 -14.56 5.74
CA LYS A 73 -9.22 -14.81 6.19
C LYS A 73 -8.23 -14.09 5.31
N ARG A 74 -7.11 -13.74 5.92
CA ARG A 74 -5.98 -13.15 5.20
C ARG A 74 -5.44 -14.14 4.17
N GLU A 75 -4.99 -13.58 3.04
CA GLU A 75 -4.23 -14.30 2.02
C GLU A 75 -3.00 -14.95 2.64
N GLN A 76 -2.79 -16.23 2.36
CA GLN A 76 -1.70 -17.02 2.94
C GLN A 76 -0.39 -16.78 2.19
N ASN A 77 -0.46 -16.51 0.89
CA ASN A 77 0.71 -16.23 0.08
C ASN A 77 1.29 -14.83 0.41
N GLN A 78 2.52 -14.84 0.93
CA GLN A 78 3.27 -13.64 1.30
C GLN A 78 3.59 -12.73 0.13
N GLU A 79 3.92 -13.27 -1.04
CA GLU A 79 4.24 -12.49 -2.24
C GLU A 79 3.02 -11.68 -2.71
N ILE A 80 1.82 -12.28 -2.62
CA ILE A 80 0.57 -11.59 -2.97
C ILE A 80 0.29 -10.46 -1.98
N ARG A 81 0.45 -10.70 -0.68
CA ARG A 81 0.30 -9.64 0.33
C ARG A 81 1.28 -8.50 0.08
N GLN A 82 2.53 -8.81 -0.23
CA GLN A 82 3.55 -7.82 -0.51
C GLN A 82 3.21 -6.99 -1.76
N ALA A 83 2.77 -7.63 -2.84
CA ALA A 83 2.33 -6.93 -4.05
C ALA A 83 1.16 -5.96 -3.78
N ILE A 84 0.24 -6.34 -2.89
CA ILE A 84 -0.86 -5.47 -2.47
C ILE A 84 -0.35 -4.29 -1.64
N ILE A 85 0.57 -4.52 -0.69
CA ILE A 85 1.18 -3.45 0.12
C ILE A 85 1.90 -2.44 -0.78
N GLU A 86 2.65 -2.92 -1.78
CA GLU A 86 3.31 -2.06 -2.78
C GLU A 86 2.31 -1.28 -3.63
N ALA A 87 1.19 -1.89 -4.03
CA ALA A 87 0.13 -1.20 -4.74
C ALA A 87 -0.51 -0.08 -3.89
N LEU A 88 -0.76 -0.34 -2.61
CA LEU A 88 -1.24 0.69 -1.67
C LEU A 88 -0.19 1.81 -1.48
N TYR A 89 1.09 1.47 -1.41
CA TYR A 89 2.17 2.43 -1.35
C TYR A 89 2.24 3.32 -2.60
N GLN A 90 2.02 2.76 -3.79
CA GLN A 90 1.92 3.53 -5.03
C GLN A 90 0.71 4.48 -5.01
N LEU A 91 -0.44 4.07 -4.46
CA LEU A 91 -1.60 4.94 -4.29
C LEU A 91 -1.32 6.14 -3.37
N CYS A 92 -0.38 6.00 -2.43
CA CYS A 92 0.07 7.10 -1.57
C CYS A 92 1.00 8.12 -2.29
N ALA A 93 1.33 7.92 -3.56
CA ALA A 93 2.19 8.85 -4.32
C ALA A 93 1.56 10.24 -4.52
N THR A 94 0.22 10.35 -4.47
CA THR A 94 -0.54 11.61 -4.60
C THR A 94 -1.21 11.99 -3.28
N LYS A 95 -1.42 13.29 -3.06
CA LYS A 95 -2.15 13.81 -1.89
C LYS A 95 -3.56 13.21 -1.80
N PHE A 96 -4.29 13.22 -2.92
CA PHE A 96 -5.62 12.63 -3.03
C PHE A 96 -5.65 11.16 -2.58
N GLY A 97 -4.67 10.36 -3.01
CA GLY A 97 -4.59 8.96 -2.60
C GLY A 97 -4.35 8.80 -1.10
N ARG A 98 -3.41 9.57 -0.52
CA ARG A 98 -3.17 9.55 0.94
C ARG A 98 -4.41 9.95 1.74
N GLU A 99 -5.09 11.03 1.35
CA GLU A 99 -6.31 11.49 2.01
C GLU A 99 -7.43 10.45 1.91
N SER A 100 -7.64 9.87 0.72
CA SER A 100 -8.65 8.84 0.48
C SER A 100 -8.40 7.57 1.31
N LEU A 101 -7.15 7.12 1.40
CA LEU A 101 -6.79 5.94 2.19
C LEU A 101 -6.97 6.20 3.70
N ARG A 102 -6.65 7.41 4.19
CA ARG A 102 -6.89 7.79 5.59
C ARG A 102 -8.38 7.88 5.92
N SER A 103 -9.18 8.52 5.05
CA SER A 103 -10.61 8.70 5.29
C SER A 103 -11.37 7.36 5.27
N LYS A 104 -10.88 6.38 4.49
CA LYS A 104 -11.47 5.04 4.34
C LYS A 104 -10.92 4.02 5.36
N GLY A 105 -10.23 4.46 6.42
CA GLY A 105 -9.81 3.57 7.50
C GLY A 105 -8.77 2.51 7.11
N ILE A 106 -7.89 2.79 6.14
CA ILE A 106 -6.88 1.81 5.68
C ILE A 106 -5.71 1.67 6.66
N TYR A 107 -5.37 2.73 7.41
CA TYR A 107 -4.31 2.66 8.43
C TYR A 107 -4.55 1.56 9.48
N PRO A 108 -5.72 1.49 10.15
CA PRO A 108 -6.02 0.42 11.10
C PRO A 108 -5.84 -0.98 10.51
N ALA A 109 -6.25 -1.20 9.25
CA ALA A 109 -6.10 -2.50 8.58
C ALA A 109 -4.62 -2.91 8.45
N LEU A 110 -3.75 -1.97 8.06
CA LEU A 110 -2.31 -2.22 7.96
C LEU A 110 -1.63 -2.40 9.32
N ARG A 111 -2.12 -1.70 10.36
CA ARG A 111 -1.65 -1.89 11.73
C ARG A 111 -1.94 -3.30 12.25
N GLU A 112 -3.15 -3.81 12.02
CA GLU A 112 -3.50 -5.18 12.43
C GLU A 112 -2.71 -6.23 11.63
N LEU A 113 -2.42 -5.97 10.36
CA LEU A 113 -1.51 -6.78 9.54
C LEU A 113 -0.10 -6.86 10.15
N ASP A 114 0.51 -5.71 10.46
CA ASP A 114 1.84 -5.61 11.05
C ASP A 114 1.93 -6.34 12.40
N LYS A 115 0.97 -6.10 13.31
CA LYS A 115 0.86 -6.83 14.59
C LYS A 115 0.82 -8.35 14.42
N SER A 116 0.11 -8.82 13.40
CA SER A 116 -0.02 -10.24 13.13
C SER A 116 1.29 -10.86 12.64
N GLN A 117 2.02 -10.15 11.76
CA GLN A 117 3.31 -10.62 11.24
C GLN A 117 4.33 -10.77 12.38
N GLN A 118 4.45 -9.74 13.23
CA GLN A 118 5.33 -9.79 14.41
C GLN A 118 5.00 -10.92 15.40
N ALA A 119 3.74 -11.34 15.48
CA ALA A 119 3.36 -12.48 16.32
C ALA A 119 3.84 -13.82 15.75
N VAL A 120 3.87 -13.96 14.41
CA VAL A 120 4.41 -15.15 13.74
C VAL A 120 5.92 -15.24 13.97
N ASP A 121 6.65 -14.14 13.77
CA ASP A 121 8.12 -14.13 13.91
C ASP A 121 8.56 -14.48 15.33
N ARG A 122 7.85 -13.97 16.35
CA ARG A 122 8.09 -14.33 17.76
C ARG A 122 7.89 -15.82 18.01
N ASN A 123 6.80 -16.40 17.50
CA ASN A 123 6.49 -17.83 17.68
C ASN A 123 7.51 -18.74 16.97
N GLU A 124 8.11 -18.29 15.87
CA GLU A 124 9.17 -19.02 15.15
C GLU A 124 10.51 -18.95 15.87
N GLN A 125 10.86 -17.79 16.44
CA GLN A 125 12.07 -17.60 17.23
C GLN A 125 12.07 -18.46 18.51
N GLU A 126 10.93 -18.56 19.20
CA GLU A 126 10.78 -19.39 20.41
C GLU A 126 10.97 -20.90 20.13
N LYS A 127 10.65 -21.37 18.92
CA LYS A 127 10.88 -22.78 18.51
C LYS A 127 12.34 -23.09 18.17
N GLN A 128 13.18 -22.07 17.98
CA GLN A 128 14.54 -22.23 17.46
C GLN A 128 15.64 -22.02 18.52
N ASP A 129 15.29 -21.61 19.73
CA ASP A 129 16.23 -21.37 20.85
C ASP A 129 16.84 -22.65 21.47
N ASP A 130 16.49 -23.84 20.98
CA ASP A 130 17.12 -25.12 21.37
C ASP A 130 18.35 -25.52 20.51
N LYS A 131 18.81 -24.67 19.58
CA LYS A 131 20.06 -24.93 18.81
C LYS A 131 21.01 -23.73 18.84
N PRO A 132 22.34 -23.97 18.94
CA PRO A 132 23.34 -22.90 19.02
C PRO A 132 23.33 -22.05 17.74
N LYS A 133 23.11 -20.74 17.91
CA LYS A 133 23.03 -19.75 16.82
C LYS A 133 24.42 -19.47 16.24
N MET A 134 24.74 -20.01 15.07
CA MET A 134 25.69 -19.37 14.15
C MET A 134 24.96 -18.23 13.44
N GLN A 135 25.38 -16.99 13.67
CA GLN A 135 24.82 -15.80 13.04
C GLN A 135 25.14 -15.80 11.54
N ALA A 136 24.22 -16.34 10.74
CA ALA A 136 24.10 -15.96 9.34
C ALA A 136 23.29 -14.65 9.32
N ILE A 137 23.96 -13.56 8.94
CA ILE A 137 23.36 -12.25 8.66
C ILE A 137 22.25 -12.46 7.62
N GLY A 138 20.99 -12.43 8.08
CA GLY A 138 19.80 -12.56 7.26
C GLY A 138 19.55 -11.26 6.50
N VAL A 139 19.92 -11.23 5.22
CA VAL A 139 19.72 -10.07 4.32
C VAL A 139 18.46 -10.24 3.46
N LEU A 140 17.70 -11.32 3.61
CA LEU A 140 16.59 -11.64 2.68
C LEU A 140 15.19 -11.32 3.22
N GLY A 141 15.03 -10.90 4.49
CA GLY A 141 13.71 -10.60 5.09
C GLY A 141 13.40 -9.10 5.28
N GLY A 142 14.35 -8.20 4.98
CA GLY A 142 14.22 -6.78 5.37
C GLY A 142 13.30 -5.94 4.49
N GLU A 143 13.24 -6.20 3.18
CA GLU A 143 12.56 -5.30 2.23
C GLU A 143 11.03 -5.24 2.42
N GLU A 144 10.44 -6.36 2.82
CA GLU A 144 8.98 -6.51 3.01
C GLU A 144 8.48 -5.69 4.20
N GLU A 145 9.18 -5.78 5.34
CA GLU A 145 8.87 -4.97 6.52
C GLU A 145 9.04 -3.47 6.21
N HIS A 146 10.10 -3.08 5.49
CA HIS A 146 10.39 -1.67 5.25
C HIS A 146 9.25 -0.95 4.50
N THR A 147 8.60 -1.61 3.55
CA THR A 147 7.53 -1.00 2.75
C THR A 147 6.24 -0.85 3.56
N LEU A 148 5.85 -1.87 4.32
CA LEU A 148 4.67 -1.81 5.20
C LEU A 148 4.83 -0.72 6.27
N HIS A 149 5.98 -0.67 6.93
CA HIS A 149 6.28 0.36 7.93
C HIS A 149 6.28 1.77 7.33
N ALA A 150 6.82 1.94 6.13
CA ALA A 150 6.79 3.23 5.42
C ALA A 150 5.34 3.65 5.11
N LEU A 151 4.51 2.73 4.62
CA LEU A 151 3.10 2.96 4.34
C LEU A 151 2.31 3.35 5.60
N ILE A 152 2.52 2.61 6.69
CA ILE A 152 1.96 2.94 8.01
C ILE A 152 2.37 4.34 8.43
N GLY A 153 3.66 4.69 8.33
CA GLY A 153 4.17 6.01 8.69
C GLY A 153 3.57 7.14 7.86
N ILE A 154 3.34 6.91 6.56
CA ILE A 154 2.68 7.87 5.66
C ILE A 154 1.22 8.10 6.09
N LEU A 155 0.49 7.05 6.47
CA LEU A 155 -0.94 7.15 6.78
C LEU A 155 -1.24 7.63 8.20
N ILE A 156 -0.34 7.39 9.17
CA ILE A 156 -0.49 7.91 10.55
C ILE A 156 -0.44 9.44 10.59
N ARG A 157 0.51 10.04 9.85
CA ARG A 157 0.77 11.48 9.94
C ARG A 157 -0.12 12.23 8.97
N TYR A 158 -0.92 13.18 9.46
CA TYR A 158 -1.65 14.09 8.58
C TYR A 158 -0.70 15.12 7.98
N GLU A 159 -0.92 15.51 6.72
CA GLU A 159 -0.09 16.55 6.08
C GLU A 159 -0.14 17.89 6.83
N SER A 160 -1.27 18.20 7.47
CA SER A 160 -1.43 19.37 8.35
C SER A 160 -0.55 19.34 9.59
N GLU A 161 -0.07 18.16 10.00
CA GLU A 161 0.82 17.98 11.15
C GLU A 161 2.30 17.94 10.73
N MET A 162 2.60 17.91 9.43
CA MET A 162 3.95 17.80 8.90
C MET A 162 4.67 19.15 8.71
N ASP A 163 4.11 20.28 9.19
CA ASP A 163 4.67 21.65 9.11
C ASP A 163 5.44 21.93 7.80
N ILE A 164 4.88 21.45 6.69
CA ILE A 164 5.50 21.58 5.36
C ILE A 164 5.17 22.99 4.91
N ASP A 165 6.20 23.84 4.81
CA ASP A 165 6.06 25.20 4.26
C ASP A 165 5.29 25.10 2.93
N PRO A 166 4.15 25.79 2.77
CA PRO A 166 3.38 25.77 1.53
C PRO A 166 4.17 26.31 0.32
N ASN A 167 5.29 27.00 0.55
CA ASN A 167 6.23 27.43 -0.49
C ASN A 167 7.40 26.46 -0.71
N LEU A 168 7.49 25.35 0.03
CA LEU A 168 8.45 24.30 -0.27
C LEU A 168 7.97 23.56 -1.52
N ASP A 169 8.60 23.90 -2.64
CA ASP A 169 8.58 23.11 -3.85
C ASP A 169 8.86 21.65 -3.49
N THR A 170 7.93 20.75 -3.86
CA THR A 170 8.14 19.31 -3.68
C THR A 170 9.44 18.95 -4.38
N ILE A 171 10.31 18.08 -3.84
CA ILE A 171 11.59 17.72 -4.50
C ILE A 171 11.42 17.28 -5.98
N ARG A 172 10.20 16.89 -6.36
CA ARG A 172 9.75 16.59 -7.73
C ARG A 172 9.61 17.82 -8.66
N SER A 173 9.51 19.05 -8.17
CA SER A 173 9.53 20.30 -8.96
C SER A 173 10.94 20.87 -9.15
N LEU A 174 11.95 20.30 -8.48
CA LEU A 174 13.36 20.69 -8.61
C LEU A 174 14.13 19.91 -9.70
N SER A 175 13.46 19.14 -10.58
CA SER A 175 14.09 18.43 -11.71
C SER A 175 13.66 18.96 -13.06
#